data_AF-A0ABD1AUT4-F1
#
_entry.id   AF-A0ABD1AUT4-F1
#
_cell.length_a   1.000
_cell.length_b   1.000
_cell.length_c   1.000
_cell.angle_alpha   90.00
_cell.angle_beta   90.00
_cell.angle_gamma   90.00
#
_symmetry.space_group_name_H-M   'P 1'
#
loop_
_entity.id
_entity.type
_entity.pdbx_description
1 polymer ?
#
loop_
_entity_poly.entity_id
_entity_poly.type
_entity_poly.pdbx_seq_one_letter_code
_entity_poly.pdbx_strand_id
1 'polypeptide(L)'
;MGTIWSNGRLCNVKHRVKCIDPTVRFSIASFLLGPIDRDLEAPDELVDAEHPRLYKPISDGGLRKIRLSMNLHAGESLKFITMKADLNDVPKTD
;
A
#
# COMPACT_ATOMS: atom_id res chain seq x y z
N MET A 1 -4.10 -1.76 0.10
CA MET A 1 -4.05 -2.52 -1.17
C MET A 1 -4.04 -1.59 -2.37
N GLY A 2 -4.99 -0.64 -2.49
CA GLY A 2 -5.05 0.29 -3.63
C GLY A 2 -3.73 1.03 -3.98
N THR A 3 -2.99 1.51 -2.98
CA THR A 3 -1.68 2.16 -3.21
C THR A 3 -0.63 1.21 -3.80
N ILE A 4 -0.62 -0.07 -3.41
CA ILE A 4 0.30 -1.07 -3.96
C ILE A 4 -0.09 -1.38 -5.40
N TRP A 5 -1.36 -1.70 -5.64
CA TRP A 5 -1.90 -2.03 -6.95
C TRP A 5 -1.70 -0.90 -7.97
N SER A 6 -1.92 0.35 -7.55
CA SER A 6 -1.81 1.52 -8.43
C SER A 6 -0.39 2.05 -8.63
N ASN A 7 0.63 1.30 -8.18
CA ASN A 7 2.02 1.75 -8.16
C ASN A 7 2.20 3.15 -7.54
N GLY A 8 1.52 3.42 -6.42
CA GLY A 8 1.59 4.70 -5.71
C GLY A 8 0.67 5.81 -6.24
N ARG A 9 -0.02 5.62 -7.37
CA ARG A 9 -0.89 6.65 -7.95
C ARG A 9 -2.14 6.94 -7.10
N LEU A 10 -2.65 5.94 -6.36
CA LEU A 10 -3.77 6.10 -5.42
C LEU A 10 -3.26 6.18 -3.97
N CYS A 11 -3.50 7.33 -3.32
CA CYS A 11 -3.10 7.56 -1.95
C CYS A 11 -3.94 6.75 -0.94
N ASN A 12 -3.28 6.16 0.06
CA ASN A 12 -3.96 5.50 1.18
C ASN A 12 -4.47 6.52 2.20
N VAL A 13 -5.79 6.69 2.27
CA VAL A 13 -6.40 7.65 3.20
C VAL A 13 -6.19 7.27 4.66
N LYS A 14 -5.64 8.20 5.46
CA LYS A 14 -5.64 8.12 6.93
C LYS A 14 -6.92 8.77 7.44
N HIS A 15 -7.73 8.02 8.18
CA HIS A 15 -9.00 8.52 8.71
C HIS A 15 -9.15 8.13 10.18
N ARG A 16 -9.97 8.89 10.91
CA ARG A 16 -10.34 8.61 12.31
C ARG A 16 -11.80 8.99 12.55
N VAL A 17 -12.40 8.37 13.55
CA VAL A 17 -13.73 8.76 14.06
C VAL A 17 -13.52 9.55 15.34
N LYS A 18 -14.17 10.72 15.45
CA LYS A 18 -14.23 11.53 16.67
C LYS A 18 -15.67 11.53 17.18
N CYS A 19 -15.86 11.25 18.47
CA CYS A 19 -17.14 11.49 19.13
C CYS A 19 -17.33 13.00 19.34
N ILE A 20 -18.42 13.55 18.84
CA ILE A 20 -18.71 15.00 18.90
C ILE A 20 -19.96 15.33 19.73
N ASP A 21 -20.78 14.32 20.06
CA ASP A 21 -22.07 14.45 20.73
C ASP A 21 -22.41 13.11 21.43
N PRO A 22 -23.13 13.08 22.57
CA PRO A 22 -23.40 11.86 23.33
C PRO A 22 -24.58 11.07 22.75
N THR A 23 -24.55 10.86 21.43
CA THR A 23 -25.54 10.08 20.69
C THR A 23 -24.92 8.79 20.14
N VAL A 24 -25.72 7.73 20.03
CA VAL A 24 -25.24 6.44 19.52
C VAL A 24 -25.00 6.55 18.01
N ARG A 25 -23.76 6.30 17.59
CA ARG A 25 -23.36 6.29 16.18
C ARG A 25 -23.30 4.85 15.64
N PHE A 26 -24.06 4.58 14.59
CA PHE A 26 -23.96 3.33 13.81
C PHE A 26 -23.27 3.59 12.47
N SER A 27 -22.48 2.62 11.99
CA SER A 27 -21.94 2.63 10.64
C SER A 27 -21.80 1.21 10.11
N ILE A 28 -22.10 1.05 8.83
CA ILE A 28 -21.89 -0.19 8.08
C ILE A 28 -20.77 0.10 7.08
N ALA A 29 -19.81 -0.81 6.96
CA ALA A 29 -18.69 -0.68 6.05
C ALA A 29 -18.51 -1.95 5.23
N SER A 30 -18.12 -1.78 3.98
CA SER A 30 -17.69 -2.86 3.08
C SER A 30 -16.26 -2.57 2.64
N PHE A 31 -15.42 -3.61 2.61
CA PHE A 31 -14.00 -3.50 2.28
C PHE A 31 -13.67 -4.45 1.14
N LEU A 32 -13.18 -3.90 0.03
CA LEU A 32 -12.61 -4.68 -1.06
C LEU A 32 -11.14 -4.99 -0.74
N LEU A 33 -10.80 -6.28 -0.70
CA LEU A 33 -9.46 -6.78 -0.37
C LEU A 33 -8.66 -7.12 -1.65
N GLY A 34 -7.40 -7.48 -1.46
CA GLY A 34 -6.55 -7.97 -2.55
C GLY A 34 -6.95 -9.38 -3.01
N PRO A 35 -6.34 -9.87 -4.09
CA PRO A 35 -6.50 -11.26 -4.52
C PRO A 35 -6.01 -12.24 -3.44
N ILE A 36 -6.62 -13.42 -3.39
CA ILE A 36 -6.36 -14.47 -2.38
C ILE A 36 -5.41 -15.55 -2.93
N ASP A 37 -5.46 -15.75 -4.25
CA ASP A 37 -4.83 -16.83 -5.01
C ASP A 37 -3.49 -16.44 -5.66
N ARG A 38 -3.13 -15.16 -5.61
CA ARG A 38 -1.90 -14.62 -6.19
C ARG A 38 -1.38 -13.44 -5.38
N ASP A 39 -0.11 -13.14 -5.56
CA ASP A 39 0.51 -11.96 -4.97
C ASP A 39 -0.15 -10.69 -5.52
N LEU A 40 -0.34 -9.72 -4.63
CA LEU A 40 -0.73 -8.37 -5.01
C LEU A 40 0.50 -7.64 -5.52
N GLU A 41 0.42 -7.17 -6.75
CA GLU A 41 1.42 -6.32 -7.36
C GLU A 41 0.79 -5.28 -8.29
N ALA A 42 1.60 -4.31 -8.73
CA ALA A 42 1.16 -3.33 -9.71
C ALA A 42 1.04 -3.98 -11.11
N PRO A 43 -0.03 -3.72 -11.86
CA PRO A 43 -0.12 -4.06 -13.29
C PRO A 43 1.01 -3.42 -14.08
N ASP A 44 1.46 -4.09 -15.14
CA ASP A 44 2.57 -3.61 -15.97
C ASP A 44 2.21 -2.31 -16.70
N GLU A 45 0.93 -2.05 -16.96
CA GLU A 45 0.45 -0.79 -17.55
C GLU A 45 0.66 0.43 -16.62
N LEU A 46 0.94 0.20 -15.34
CA LEU A 46 1.23 1.25 -14.35
C LEU A 46 2.72 1.30 -13.97
N VAL A 47 3.55 0.52 -14.64
CA VAL A 47 5.00 0.44 -14.43
C VAL A 47 5.72 0.74 -15.74
N ASP A 48 6.38 1.89 -15.80
CA ASP A 48 7.09 2.36 -16.98
C ASP A 48 8.42 3.05 -16.58
N ALA A 49 9.15 3.58 -17.55
CA ALA A 49 10.44 4.24 -17.30
C ALA A 49 10.31 5.51 -16.44
N GLU A 50 9.18 6.21 -16.52
CA GLU A 50 8.89 7.41 -15.72
C GLU A 50 8.32 7.04 -14.33
N HIS A 51 7.65 5.89 -14.24
CA HIS A 51 6.99 5.37 -13.04
C HIS A 51 7.50 3.96 -12.72
N PRO A 52 8.74 3.80 -12.25
CA PRO A 52 9.29 2.49 -11.91
C PRO A 52 8.49 1.82 -10.79
N ARG A 53 8.60 0.50 -10.69
CA ARG A 53 7.88 -0.30 -9.69
C ARG A 53 8.30 0.11 -8.28
N LEU A 54 7.35 0.57 -7.47
CA LEU A 54 7.61 1.08 -6.12
C LEU A 54 7.56 -0.01 -5.04
N TYR A 55 6.79 -1.07 -5.27
CA TYR A 55 6.51 -2.09 -4.26
C TYR A 55 6.83 -3.49 -4.78
N LYS A 56 7.41 -4.32 -3.92
CA LYS A 56 7.58 -5.75 -4.15
C LYS A 56 6.21 -6.44 -4.15
N PRO A 57 6.01 -7.50 -4.97
CA PRO A 57 4.84 -8.36 -4.86
C PRO A 57 4.65 -8.86 -3.42
N ILE A 58 3.40 -8.92 -2.96
CA ILE A 58 3.09 -9.38 -1.60
C ILE A 58 1.89 -10.31 -1.60
N SER A 59 2.05 -11.45 -0.92
CA SER A 59 1.02 -12.48 -0.80
C SER A 59 -0.25 -11.99 -0.12
N ASP A 60 -1.33 -12.74 -0.34
CA ASP A 60 -2.53 -12.61 0.48
C ASP A 60 -2.18 -12.74 1.97
N GLY A 61 -2.76 -11.86 2.78
CA GLY A 61 -2.49 -11.75 4.21
C GLY A 61 -1.07 -11.27 4.60
N GLY A 62 -0.09 -11.21 3.68
CA GLY A 62 1.30 -10.87 4.00
C GLY A 62 1.43 -9.47 4.62
N LEU A 63 0.81 -8.47 3.99
CA LEU A 63 0.82 -7.10 4.50
C LEU A 63 0.04 -6.99 5.82
N ARG A 64 -1.05 -7.77 5.97
CA ARG A 64 -1.82 -7.84 7.22
C ARG A 64 -0.97 -8.42 8.35
N LYS A 65 -0.16 -9.45 8.08
CA LYS A 65 0.76 -10.04 9.07
C LYS A 65 1.76 -9.00 9.58
N ILE A 66 2.40 -8.24 8.69
CA ILE A 66 3.32 -7.15 9.06
C ILE A 66 2.62 -6.09 9.93
N ARG A 67 1.42 -5.66 9.52
CA ARG A 67 0.63 -4.67 10.27
C ARG A 67 0.33 -5.13 11.69
N LEU A 68 -0.08 -6.40 11.85
CA LEU A 68 -0.44 -6.95 13.14
C LEU A 68 0.78 -7.21 14.03
N SER A 69 1.86 -7.79 13.48
CA SER A 69 3.05 -8.11 14.28
C SER A 69 3.81 -6.87 14.76
N MET A 70 3.76 -5.78 13.99
CA MET A 70 4.49 -4.54 14.29
C MET A 70 3.59 -3.40 14.79
N ASN A 71 2.29 -3.67 14.99
CA ASN A 71 1.29 -2.70 15.42
C ASN A 71 1.23 -1.43 14.54
N LEU A 72 1.21 -1.61 13.22
CA LEU A 72 1.22 -0.54 12.21
C LEU A 72 -0.15 -0.40 11.53
N HIS A 73 -0.77 0.77 11.62
CA HIS A 73 -2.19 0.96 11.27
C HIS A 73 -2.46 2.04 10.23
N ALA A 74 -1.51 2.91 9.92
CA ALA A 74 -1.70 4.07 9.05
C ALA A 74 -0.78 4.05 7.82
N GLY A 75 -0.46 2.86 7.30
CA GLY A 75 0.31 2.67 6.07
C GLY A 75 1.83 2.58 6.26
N GLU A 76 2.32 2.65 7.49
CA GLU A 76 3.76 2.52 7.81
C GLU A 76 4.33 1.17 7.39
N SER A 77 3.48 0.14 7.29
CA SER A 77 3.86 -1.20 6.83
C SER A 77 4.32 -1.23 5.37
N LEU A 78 3.95 -0.25 4.54
CA LEU A 78 4.38 -0.20 3.14
C LEU A 78 5.89 -0.10 3.01
N LYS A 79 6.59 0.51 3.98
CA LYS A 79 8.06 0.67 3.96
C LYS A 79 8.81 -0.66 3.92
N PHE A 80 8.20 -1.76 4.38
CA PHE A 80 8.83 -3.08 4.38
C PHE A 80 8.78 -3.78 3.02
N ILE A 81 7.92 -3.28 2.12
CA ILE A 81 7.77 -3.80 0.77
C ILE A 81 8.15 -2.78 -0.30
N THR A 82 8.41 -1.53 0.07
CA THR A 82 8.95 -0.53 -0.85
C THR A 82 10.31 -0.99 -1.38
N MET A 83 10.46 -0.98 -2.70
CA MET A 83 11.76 -1.19 -3.33
C MET A 83 12.67 -0.02 -2.97
N LYS A 84 13.89 -0.28 -2.50
CA LYS A 84 14.87 0.79 -2.41
C LYS A 84 15.19 1.20 -3.85
N ALA A 85 15.08 2.50 -4.15
CA ALA A 85 15.74 3.03 -5.32
C ALA A 85 17.23 2.78 -5.13
N ASP A 86 17.81 1.85 -5.90
CA ASP A 86 19.24 1.85 -6.07
C ASP A 86 19.57 3.13 -6.84
N LEU A 87 19.95 4.18 -6.10
CA LEU A 87 20.42 5.48 -6.59
C LEU A 87 21.70 5.40 -7.45
N ASN A 88 22.09 4.20 -7.89
CA ASN A 88 23.35 3.93 -8.59
C ASN A 88 23.18 3.74 -10.10
N ASP A 89 21.97 3.77 -10.65
CA ASP A 89 21.73 3.63 -12.09
C ASP A 89 21.52 4.97 -12.83
N VAL A 90 21.99 6.09 -12.25
CA VAL A 90 22.17 7.30 -13.06
C VAL A 90 23.34 7.05 -14.01
N PRO A 91 23.14 7.03 -15.35
CA PRO A 91 24.24 6.92 -16.28
C PRO A 91 25.15 8.12 -16.04
N LYS A 92 26.42 7.87 -15.69
CA LYS A 92 27.45 8.89 -15.79
C LYS A 92 27.50 9.29 -17.26
N THR A 93 27.04 10.49 -17.55
CA THR A 93 27.27 11.15 -18.83
C THR A 93 28.71 11.63 -18.79
N ASP A 94 29.55 11.04 -19.65
CA ASP A 94 30.85 11.60 -20.03
C ASP A 94 30.66 12.84 -20.91
#